data_AF-A0A0M3HGJ2-F1
#
_entry.id   AF-A0A0M3HGJ2-F1
#
_cell.length_a   1.000
_cell.length_b   1.000
_cell.length_c   1.000
_cell.angle_alpha   90.00
_cell.angle_beta   90.00
_cell.angle_gamma   90.00
#
_symmetry.space_group_name_H-M   'P 1'
#
loop_
_entity.id
_entity.type
_entity.pdbx_description
1 polymer ?
#
loop_
_entity_poly.entity_id
_entity_poly.type
_entity_poly.pdbx_seq_one_letter_code
_entity_poly.pdbx_strand_id
1 'polypeptide(L)'
;MVSGKNLCTVLYAKNDIRMEERAMPVPKPNQLLIRVHTVGICGSDVHYWTHGAIGSFVVRQPMVLGHETSGTVAAMGSEVKGFKVGDRVALEPGIPCRLCAMCKKGKYNLCADMQFFATPPIDGSLAQYVVHDADFCFKFLSSFQPFFYEDSQIIMFSFWQKCAFLCGFMHPLG
;
A
#
# COMPACT_ATOMS: atom_id res chain seq x y z
N MET A 1 -0.86 -22.83 0.81
CA MET A 1 -0.02 -21.61 0.91
C MET A 1 0.54 -21.33 -0.47
N VAL A 2 0.51 -20.08 -0.93
CA VAL A 2 1.25 -19.73 -2.16
C VAL A 2 2.73 -19.88 -1.81
N SER A 3 3.41 -20.82 -2.45
CA SER A 3 4.85 -21.05 -2.30
C SER A 3 5.53 -20.52 -3.54
N GLY A 4 6.66 -19.83 -3.38
CA GLY A 4 7.43 -19.33 -4.52
C GLY A 4 8.15 -18.03 -4.26
N LYS A 5 8.66 -17.46 -5.35
CA LYS A 5 9.34 -16.18 -5.39
C LYS A 5 8.34 -15.07 -5.71
N ASN A 6 8.60 -13.86 -5.20
CA ASN A 6 7.75 -12.68 -5.36
C ASN A 6 8.57 -11.58 -6.05
N LEU A 7 8.32 -11.32 -7.33
CA LEU A 7 9.04 -10.28 -8.06
C LEU A 7 8.63 -8.89 -7.55
N CYS A 8 9.61 -8.08 -7.15
CA CYS A 8 9.42 -6.74 -6.58
C CYS A 8 10.27 -5.71 -7.32
N THR A 9 9.79 -4.46 -7.38
CA THR A 9 10.55 -3.30 -7.85
C THR A 9 11.17 -2.58 -6.66
N VAL A 10 12.49 -2.66 -6.52
CA VAL A 10 13.24 -2.26 -5.34
C VAL A 10 14.16 -1.09 -5.66
N LEU A 11 14.04 -0.04 -4.85
CA LEU A 11 14.94 1.10 -4.84
C LEU A 11 16.10 0.83 -3.88
N TYR A 12 17.32 0.74 -4.41
CA TYR A 12 18.55 0.55 -3.63
C TYR A 12 19.17 1.88 -3.20
N ALA A 13 19.20 2.84 -4.12
CA ALA A 13 19.77 4.16 -3.95
C ALA A 13 19.18 5.11 -5.00
N LYS A 14 19.54 6.38 -4.91
CA LYS A 14 19.20 7.36 -5.95
C LYS A 14 19.57 6.83 -7.34
N ASN A 15 18.62 6.90 -8.26
CA ASN A 15 18.69 6.42 -9.64
C ASN A 15 18.96 4.91 -9.80
N ASP A 16 18.81 4.10 -8.75
CA ASP A 16 19.08 2.65 -8.76
C ASP A 16 17.82 1.86 -8.37
N ILE A 17 16.98 1.58 -9.37
CA ILE A 17 15.83 0.68 -9.25
C ILE A 17 16.16 -0.64 -9.93
N ARG A 18 15.82 -1.74 -9.27
CA ARG A 18 16.02 -3.09 -9.79
C ARG A 18 14.76 -3.91 -9.59
N MET A 19 14.54 -4.86 -10.50
CA MET A 19 13.56 -5.91 -10.27
C MET A 19 14.29 -7.10 -9.64
N GLU A 20 13.82 -7.56 -8.49
CA GLU A 20 14.37 -8.71 -7.80
C GLU A 20 13.30 -9.61 -7.22
N GLU A 21 13.64 -10.89 -7.08
CA GLU A 21 12.78 -11.88 -6.45
C GLU A 21 12.99 -11.85 -4.93
N ARG A 22 11.93 -11.56 -4.17
CA ARG A 22 11.89 -11.68 -2.71
C ARG A 22 11.12 -12.91 -2.28
N ALA A 23 11.22 -13.27 -1.01
CA ALA A 23 10.42 -14.34 -0.43
C ALA A 23 8.92 -14.00 -0.51
N MET A 24 8.08 -15.01 -0.76
CA MET A 24 6.63 -14.85 -0.68
C MET A 24 6.22 -14.40 0.73
N PRO A 25 5.51 -13.27 0.89
CA PRO A 25 5.09 -12.82 2.20
C PRO A 25 4.00 -13.75 2.76
N VAL A 26 4.03 -13.95 4.08
CA VAL A 26 3.07 -14.80 4.81
C VAL A 26 2.17 -13.90 5.66
N PRO A 27 0.84 -13.94 5.47
CA PRO A 27 -0.07 -13.09 6.23
C PRO A 27 -0.11 -13.52 7.71
N LYS A 28 -0.07 -12.54 8.61
CA LYS A 28 -0.40 -12.71 10.03
C LYS A 28 -1.90 -13.01 10.23
N PRO A 29 -2.36 -13.40 11.44
CA PRO A 29 -3.75 -13.78 11.69
C PRO A 29 -4.81 -12.76 11.22
N ASN A 30 -4.53 -11.46 11.32
CA ASN A 30 -5.42 -10.36 10.93
C ASN A 30 -5.17 -9.80 9.52
N GLN A 31 -4.30 -10.44 8.72
CA GLN A 31 -3.84 -9.92 7.44
C GLN A 31 -4.38 -10.70 6.25
N LEU A 32 -4.49 -10.00 5.13
CA LEU A 32 -4.71 -10.60 3.82
C LEU A 32 -3.36 -10.77 3.12
N LEU A 33 -3.23 -11.82 2.31
CA LEU A 33 -2.26 -11.89 1.23
C LEU A 33 -2.99 -11.46 -0.04
N ILE A 34 -2.49 -10.42 -0.70
CA ILE A 34 -3.08 -9.84 -1.90
C ILE A 34 -2.18 -10.17 -3.08
N ARG A 35 -2.74 -10.80 -4.12
CA ARG A 35 -2.12 -10.80 -5.45
C ARG A 35 -2.38 -9.44 -6.08
N VAL A 36 -1.32 -8.66 -6.21
CA VAL A 36 -1.38 -7.29 -6.73
C VAL A 36 -1.81 -7.35 -8.19
N HIS A 37 -2.71 -6.44 -8.56
CA HIS A 37 -3.16 -6.28 -9.94
C HIS A 37 -2.62 -4.97 -10.54
N THR A 38 -2.83 -3.86 -9.84
CA THR A 38 -2.44 -2.53 -10.29
C THR A 38 -1.82 -1.77 -9.13
N VAL A 39 -0.71 -1.09 -9.41
CA VAL A 39 -0.10 -0.10 -8.52
C VAL A 39 0.02 1.22 -9.29
N GLY A 40 -0.54 2.29 -8.75
CA GLY A 40 -0.34 3.65 -9.24
C GLY A 40 1.05 4.18 -8.84
N ILE A 41 1.66 4.97 -9.71
CA ILE A 41 2.93 5.65 -9.45
C ILE A 41 2.63 7.10 -9.14
N CYS A 42 3.06 7.56 -7.97
CA CYS A 42 2.89 8.93 -7.53
C CYS A 42 4.19 9.73 -7.65
N GLY A 43 4.10 11.06 -7.55
CA GLY A 43 5.26 11.95 -7.52
C GLY A 43 6.24 11.62 -6.39
N SER A 44 5.77 11.06 -5.27
CA SER A 44 6.63 10.61 -4.17
C SER A 44 7.51 9.42 -4.55
N ASP A 45 7.01 8.44 -5.31
CA ASP A 45 7.81 7.31 -5.80
C ASP A 45 8.94 7.80 -6.70
N VAL A 46 8.62 8.73 -7.62
CA VAL A 46 9.61 9.39 -8.49
C VAL A 46 10.60 10.22 -7.67
N HIS A 47 10.15 10.90 -6.62
CA HIS A 47 11.01 11.70 -5.75
C HIS A 47 11.99 10.82 -4.97
N TYR A 48 11.54 9.68 -4.41
CA TYR A 48 12.44 8.70 -3.80
C TYR A 48 13.46 8.15 -4.81
N TRP A 49 13.04 7.82 -6.03
CA TRP A 49 13.96 7.36 -7.07
C TRP A 49 15.04 8.40 -7.41
N THR A 50 14.64 9.64 -7.63
CA THR A 50 15.53 10.70 -8.15
C THR A 50 16.34 11.42 -7.06
N HIS A 51 15.87 11.41 -5.80
CA HIS A 51 16.50 12.13 -4.69
C HIS A 51 16.92 11.23 -3.52
N GLY A 52 16.41 10.01 -3.43
CA GLY A 52 16.69 9.08 -2.33
C GLY A 52 16.03 9.43 -0.99
N ALA A 53 15.26 10.52 -0.93
CA ALA A 53 14.61 11.01 0.28
C ALA A 53 13.42 11.94 -0.01
N ILE A 54 12.52 12.07 0.96
CA ILE A 54 11.49 13.11 1.05
C ILE A 54 11.51 13.67 2.48
N GLY A 55 11.94 14.92 2.65
CA GLY A 55 12.10 15.51 3.98
C GLY A 55 13.04 14.67 4.87
N SER A 56 12.57 14.27 6.05
CA SER A 56 13.32 13.41 6.97
C SER A 56 13.29 11.92 6.63
N PHE A 57 12.48 11.49 5.66
CA PHE A 57 12.38 10.10 5.23
C PHE A 57 13.46 9.80 4.20
N VAL A 58 14.52 9.10 4.62
CA VAL A 58 15.68 8.79 3.79
C VAL A 58 15.73 7.29 3.52
N VAL A 59 15.90 6.90 2.26
CA VAL A 59 16.11 5.50 1.86
C VAL A 59 17.51 5.09 2.29
N ARG A 60 17.60 4.36 3.41
CA ARG A 60 18.88 3.86 3.98
C ARG A 60 19.12 2.39 3.69
N GLN A 61 18.08 1.67 3.29
CA GLN A 61 18.09 0.24 2.96
C GLN A 61 17.21 0.01 1.72
N PRO A 62 17.45 -1.06 0.96
CA PRO A 62 16.67 -1.35 -0.25
C PRO A 62 15.18 -1.50 0.06
N MET A 63 14.34 -0.71 -0.60
CA MET A 63 12.91 -0.58 -0.29
C MET A 63 12.07 -0.81 -1.55
N VAL A 64 10.99 -1.58 -1.45
CA VAL A 64 10.00 -1.70 -2.53
C VAL A 64 9.26 -0.36 -2.69
N LEU A 65 9.00 0.08 -3.91
CA LEU A 65 8.24 1.32 -4.18
C LEU A 65 6.72 1.08 -4.29
N GLY A 66 5.94 2.15 -4.43
CA GLY A 66 4.51 2.12 -4.72
C GLY A 66 3.61 1.94 -3.49
N HIS A 67 2.51 2.68 -3.46
CA HIS A 67 1.58 2.72 -2.33
C HIS A 67 0.12 2.93 -2.74
N GLU A 68 -0.16 3.06 -4.03
CA GLU A 68 -1.51 3.18 -4.57
C GLU A 68 -1.93 1.83 -5.15
N THR A 69 -2.46 0.92 -4.31
CA THR A 69 -2.53 -0.50 -4.70
C THR A 69 -3.93 -1.09 -4.69
N SER A 70 -4.20 -1.90 -5.72
CA SER A 70 -5.37 -2.78 -5.78
C SER A 70 -4.98 -4.19 -6.23
N GLY A 71 -5.78 -5.16 -5.83
CA GLY A 71 -5.50 -6.56 -6.13
C GLY A 71 -6.64 -7.48 -5.77
N THR A 72 -6.31 -8.76 -5.65
CA THR A 72 -7.26 -9.82 -5.31
C THR A 72 -6.74 -10.62 -4.11
N VAL A 73 -7.61 -10.92 -3.16
CA VAL A 73 -7.28 -11.75 -1.99
C VAL A 73 -6.85 -13.14 -2.46
N ALA A 74 -5.60 -13.50 -2.19
CA ALA A 74 -4.99 -14.78 -2.55
C ALA A 74 -4.95 -15.76 -1.36
N ALA A 75 -4.76 -15.25 -0.15
CA ALA A 75 -4.87 -16.00 1.10
C ALA A 75 -5.22 -15.04 2.25
N MET A 76 -5.53 -15.58 3.43
CA MET A 76 -5.94 -14.79 4.59
C MET A 76 -5.41 -15.44 5.87
N GLY A 77 -5.13 -14.62 6.87
CA GLY A 77 -4.89 -15.07 8.23
C GLY A 77 -6.13 -15.68 8.87
N SER A 78 -5.91 -16.44 9.94
CA SER A 78 -6.96 -17.21 10.63
C SER A 78 -8.05 -16.37 11.32
N GLU A 79 -7.77 -15.10 11.62
CA GLU A 79 -8.68 -14.20 12.33
C GLU A 79 -9.39 -13.20 11.40
N VAL A 80 -9.07 -13.21 10.11
CA VAL A 80 -9.73 -12.38 9.12
C VAL A 80 -11.20 -12.77 9.00
N LYS A 81 -12.08 -11.78 9.16
CA LYS A 81 -13.53 -11.93 8.96
C LYS A 81 -14.00 -11.07 7.80
N GLY A 82 -15.08 -11.49 7.18
CA GLY A 82 -15.74 -10.69 6.15
C GLY A 82 -15.02 -10.63 4.81
N PHE A 83 -13.95 -11.41 4.56
CA PHE A 83 -13.29 -11.58 3.27
C PHE A 83 -13.33 -13.04 2.81
N LYS A 84 -13.17 -13.26 1.50
CA LYS A 84 -12.89 -14.58 0.90
C LYS A 84 -11.82 -14.46 -0.17
N VAL A 85 -11.10 -15.56 -0.41
CA VAL A 85 -10.19 -15.67 -1.56
C VAL A 85 -10.95 -15.37 -2.84
N GLY A 86 -10.34 -14.57 -3.72
CA GLY A 86 -10.97 -14.07 -4.94
C GLY A 86 -11.67 -12.71 -4.80
N ASP A 87 -11.87 -12.19 -3.59
CA ASP A 87 -12.38 -10.83 -3.42
C ASP A 87 -11.39 -9.80 -4.00
N ARG A 88 -11.90 -8.87 -4.80
CA ARG A 88 -11.13 -7.73 -5.29
C ARG A 88 -11.09 -6.63 -4.23
N VAL A 89 -9.92 -6.07 -3.98
CA VAL A 89 -9.71 -5.09 -2.91
C VAL A 89 -8.86 -3.90 -3.36
N ALA A 90 -9.18 -2.73 -2.83
CA ALA A 90 -8.28 -1.58 -2.76
C ALA A 90 -7.64 -1.55 -1.36
N LEU A 91 -6.38 -1.09 -1.27
CA LEU A 91 -5.64 -1.04 -0.01
C LEU A 91 -5.44 0.43 0.38
N GLU A 92 -5.79 0.78 1.62
CA GLU A 92 -5.32 2.02 2.22
C GLU A 92 -3.91 1.80 2.76
N PRO A 93 -2.87 2.48 2.24
CA PRO A 93 -1.46 2.11 2.47
C PRO A 93 -0.93 2.37 3.89
N GLY A 94 -1.64 3.16 4.69
CA GLY A 94 -1.21 3.58 6.02
C GLY A 94 -1.82 2.73 7.13
N ILE A 95 -0.98 1.98 7.84
CA ILE A 95 -1.35 1.23 9.04
C ILE A 95 -0.96 2.02 10.29
N PRO A 96 -1.93 2.56 11.07
CA PRO A 96 -1.65 3.26 12.30
C PRO A 96 -1.41 2.29 13.47
N CYS A 97 -0.89 2.80 14.59
CA CYS A 97 -0.72 1.99 15.81
C CYS A 97 -2.04 1.63 16.51
N ARG A 98 -3.17 2.24 16.12
CA ARG A 98 -4.52 2.04 16.69
C ARG A 98 -4.71 2.43 18.17
N LEU A 99 -3.63 2.76 18.90
CA LEU A 99 -3.67 2.97 20.35
C LEU A 99 -3.50 4.42 20.80
N CYS A 100 -2.86 5.28 19.98
CA CYS A 100 -2.53 6.65 20.38
C CYS A 100 -3.76 7.58 20.42
N ALA A 101 -3.58 8.78 20.99
CA ALA A 101 -4.64 9.76 21.11
C ALA A 101 -5.23 10.19 19.76
N MET A 102 -4.41 10.25 18.70
CA MET A 102 -4.88 10.63 17.36
C MET A 102 -5.76 9.52 16.75
N CYS A 103 -5.34 8.25 16.88
CA CYS A 103 -6.14 7.09 16.48
C CYS A 103 -7.49 7.05 17.20
N LYS A 104 -7.49 7.20 18.52
CA LYS A 104 -8.72 7.17 19.34
C LYS A 104 -9.67 8.34 19.05
N LYS A 105 -9.15 9.46 18.53
CA LYS A 105 -9.94 10.62 18.08
C LYS A 105 -10.43 10.48 16.63
N GLY A 106 -10.20 9.35 15.97
CA GLY A 106 -10.54 9.15 14.56
C GLY A 106 -9.61 9.87 13.57
N LYS A 107 -8.48 10.42 14.05
CA LYS A 107 -7.45 11.11 13.23
C LYS A 107 -6.22 10.22 13.08
N TYR A 108 -6.41 8.94 12.77
CA TYR A 108 -5.34 7.94 12.77
C TYR A 108 -4.25 8.24 11.74
N ASN A 109 -4.55 9.04 10.72
CA ASN A 109 -3.58 9.54 9.76
C ASN A 109 -2.47 10.42 10.36
N LEU A 110 -2.71 10.99 11.55
CA LEU A 110 -1.74 11.76 12.32
C LEU A 110 -1.04 10.88 13.38
N CYS A 111 -1.12 9.56 13.25
CA CYS A 111 -0.38 8.64 14.11
C CYS A 111 1.12 8.82 13.89
N ALA A 112 1.86 9.08 14.97
CA ALA A 112 3.32 9.21 14.92
C ALA A 112 4.03 7.88 14.56
N ASP A 113 3.37 6.75 14.85
CA ASP A 113 3.87 5.40 14.58
C ASP A 113 3.26 4.81 13.30
N MET A 114 2.82 5.67 12.37
CA MET A 114 2.26 5.24 11.10
C MET A 114 3.28 4.43 10.29
N GLN A 115 2.88 3.23 9.85
CA GLN A 115 3.60 2.48 8.83
C GLN A 115 2.90 2.69 7.50
N PHE A 116 3.61 3.23 6.51
CA PHE A 116 3.01 3.61 5.24
C PHE A 116 3.82 3.01 4.10
N PHE A 117 3.16 2.32 3.16
CA PHE A 117 3.84 1.72 2.01
C PHE A 117 4.74 2.73 1.28
N ALA A 118 5.94 2.28 0.91
CA ALA A 118 6.95 3.08 0.23
C ALA A 118 7.39 4.35 0.98
N THR A 119 7.26 4.38 2.31
CA THR A 119 7.87 5.40 3.17
C THR A 119 8.92 4.73 4.06
N PRO A 120 10.22 5.05 3.89
CA PRO A 120 11.30 4.38 4.60
C PRO A 120 11.07 4.34 6.12
N PRO A 121 11.24 3.17 6.77
CA PRO A 121 11.83 1.93 6.26
C PRO A 121 10.82 0.91 5.71
N ILE A 122 9.57 1.30 5.47
CA ILE A 122 8.49 0.37 5.12
C ILE A 122 8.48 0.10 3.62
N ASP A 123 8.55 -1.19 3.25
CA ASP A 123 8.39 -1.62 1.87
C ASP A 123 7.04 -1.19 1.29
N GLY A 124 7.06 -0.82 0.01
CA GLY A 124 5.88 -0.55 -0.79
C GLY A 124 5.23 -1.80 -1.37
N SER A 125 4.49 -1.59 -2.45
CA SER A 125 3.55 -2.56 -3.00
C SER A 125 3.67 -2.79 -4.50
N LEU A 126 4.71 -2.24 -5.15
CA LEU A 126 5.19 -2.68 -6.46
C LEU A 126 5.84 -4.06 -6.37
N ALA A 127 5.00 -5.07 -6.14
CA ALA A 127 5.33 -6.48 -6.04
C ALA A 127 4.21 -7.34 -6.63
N GLN A 128 4.44 -8.62 -6.88
CA GLN A 128 3.37 -9.53 -7.31
C GLN A 128 2.41 -9.86 -6.17
N TYR A 129 2.93 -9.94 -4.94
CA TYR A 129 2.17 -10.23 -3.73
C TYR A 129 2.57 -9.31 -2.59
N VAL A 130 1.59 -8.86 -1.82
CA VAL A 130 1.78 -8.06 -0.60
C VAL A 130 0.90 -8.58 0.52
N VAL A 131 1.32 -8.36 1.76
CA VAL A 131 0.48 -8.58 2.94
C VAL A 131 0.00 -7.25 3.48
N HIS A 132 -1.26 -7.18 3.88
CA HIS A 132 -1.84 -5.96 4.46
C HIS A 132 -2.90 -6.28 5.50
N ASP A 133 -3.09 -5.38 6.47
CA ASP A 133 -4.10 -5.58 7.50
C ASP A 133 -5.50 -5.53 6.90
N ALA A 134 -6.35 -6.50 7.26
CA ALA A 134 -7.65 -6.69 6.61
C ALA A 134 -8.62 -5.51 6.83
N ASP A 135 -8.48 -4.78 7.95
CA ASP A 135 -9.28 -3.59 8.27
C ASP A 135 -8.91 -2.36 7.42
N PHE A 136 -7.79 -2.40 6.69
CA PHE A 136 -7.36 -1.38 5.73
C PHE A 136 -7.47 -1.85 4.27
N CYS A 137 -8.23 -2.93 4.04
CA CYS A 137 -8.59 -3.42 2.72
C CYS A 137 -10.08 -3.20 2.46
N PHE A 138 -10.44 -2.70 1.29
CA PHE A 138 -11.82 -2.36 0.95
C PHE A 138 -12.28 -3.12 -0.28
N LYS A 139 -13.36 -3.88 -0.16
CA LYS A 139 -13.90 -4.66 -1.28
C LYS A 139 -14.50 -3.77 -2.35
N PHE A 140 -14.26 -4.11 -3.60
CA PHE A 140 -15.10 -3.61 -4.68
C PHE A 140 -16.47 -4.27 -4.63
N LEU A 141 -17.55 -3.48 -4.76
CA LEU A 141 -18.90 -4.02 -4.91
C LEU A 141 -18.98 -4.79 -6.22
N SER A 142 -19.70 -5.93 -6.23
CA SER A 142 -19.86 -6.75 -7.43
C SER A 142 -20.55 -6.02 -8.59
N SER A 143 -21.35 -4.98 -8.29
CA SER A 143 -21.95 -4.07 -9.29
C SER A 143 -20.98 -3.04 -9.84
N PHE A 144 -19.89 -2.76 -9.11
CA PHE A 144 -18.72 -2.06 -9.62
C PHE A 144 -17.83 -3.07 -10.34
N GLN A 145 -18.29 -3.51 -11.52
CA GLN A 145 -17.37 -4.02 -12.52
C GLN A 145 -16.94 -2.83 -13.36
N PRO A 146 -15.84 -2.12 -13.04
CA PRO A 146 -15.07 -1.57 -14.13
C PRO A 146 -14.62 -2.82 -14.89
N PHE A 147 -15.17 -2.99 -16.09
CA PHE A 147 -14.52 -3.74 -17.14
C PHE A 147 -13.04 -3.34 -17.05
N PHE A 148 -12.15 -4.29 -16.77
CA PHE A 148 -10.70 -4.03 -16.71
C PHE A 148 -10.23 -3.71 -18.14
N TYR A 149 -10.59 -2.53 -18.62
CA TYR A 149 -9.91 -1.81 -19.68
C TYR A 149 -8.94 -0.84 -19.00
N GLU A 150 -7.94 -0.39 -19.75
CA GLU A 150 -6.64 0.17 -19.34
C GLU A 150 -6.62 1.32 -18.30
N ASP A 151 -7.76 1.82 -17.82
CA ASP A 151 -7.89 3.07 -17.04
C ASP A 151 -8.27 2.89 -15.56
N SER A 152 -7.74 1.85 -14.89
CA SER A 152 -8.01 1.60 -13.46
C SER A 152 -7.38 2.63 -12.49
N GLN A 153 -6.64 3.63 -12.98
CA GLN A 153 -5.98 4.64 -12.14
C GLN A 153 -6.95 5.65 -11.49
N ILE A 154 -8.08 5.95 -12.13
CA ILE A 154 -8.97 7.05 -11.71
C ILE A 154 -9.71 6.77 -10.39
N ILE A 155 -10.10 5.52 -10.14
CA ILE A 155 -10.82 5.15 -8.90
C ILE A 155 -9.88 5.29 -7.70
N MET A 156 -8.60 4.96 -7.84
CA MET A 156 -7.62 4.96 -6.75
C MET A 156 -7.23 6.38 -6.34
N PHE A 157 -7.07 7.28 -7.31
CA PHE A 157 -6.79 8.69 -7.05
C PHE A 157 -7.91 9.38 -6.26
N SER A 158 -9.18 9.02 -6.51
CA SER A 158 -10.34 9.58 -5.80
C SER A 158 -10.49 9.07 -4.35
N PHE A 159 -10.07 7.83 -4.08
CA PHE A 159 -9.97 7.31 -2.71
C PHE A 159 -8.81 7.98 -1.97
N TRP A 160 -7.66 8.16 -2.64
CA TRP A 160 -6.52 8.87 -2.09
C TRP A 160 -6.81 10.36 -1.85
N GLN A 161 -7.48 11.07 -2.75
CA GLN A 161 -7.86 12.46 -2.50
C GLN A 161 -8.80 12.58 -1.30
N LYS A 162 -9.73 11.65 -1.10
CA LYS A 162 -10.57 11.63 0.11
C LYS A 162 -9.75 11.33 1.36
N CYS A 163 -8.80 10.39 1.31
CA CYS A 163 -7.86 10.16 2.40
C CYS A 163 -6.98 11.40 2.63
N ALA A 164 -6.26 11.93 1.64
CA ALA A 164 -5.39 13.10 1.72
C ALA A 164 -6.12 14.39 2.18
N PHE A 165 -7.36 14.65 1.73
CA PHE A 165 -8.18 15.77 2.23
C PHE A 165 -8.65 15.56 3.67
N LEU A 166 -8.99 14.34 4.07
CA LEU A 166 -9.24 14.01 5.48
C LEU A 166 -7.94 14.05 6.30
N CYS A 167 -6.78 13.86 5.66
CA CYS A 167 -5.50 13.69 6.31
C CYS A 167 -4.63 14.95 6.41
N GLY A 168 -5.04 16.09 5.85
CA GLY A 168 -4.35 17.38 6.02
C GLY A 168 -2.96 17.48 5.38
N PHE A 169 -2.60 16.58 4.46
CA PHE A 169 -1.29 16.55 3.79
C PHE A 169 -1.11 17.64 2.72
N MET A 170 -2.19 18.32 2.31
CA MET A 170 -2.13 19.55 1.54
C MET A 170 -2.75 20.67 2.37
N HIS A 171 -1.92 21.44 3.05
CA HIS A 171 -2.28 22.84 3.27
C HIS A 171 -2.25 23.53 1.90
N PRO A 172 -3.27 24.34 1.54
CA PRO A 172 -3.11 25.23 0.41
C PRO A 172 -1.89 26.10 0.71
N LEU A 173 -0.91 26.05 -0.19
CA LEU A 173 0.08 27.12 -0.26
C LEU A 173 -0.73 28.41 -0.45
N GLY A 174 -0.57 29.33 0.50
CA GLY A 174 -1.09 30.68 0.36
C GLY A 174 -0.49 31.40 -0.83
#